data_AF-A0A8X6RIN5-F1
#
_entry.id   AF-A0A8X6RIN5-F1
#
_cell.length_a   1.000
_cell.length_b   1.000
_cell.length_c   1.000
_cell.angle_alpha   90.00
_cell.angle_beta   90.00
_cell.angle_gamma   90.00
#
_symmetry.space_group_name_H-M   'P 1'
#
loop_
_entity.id
_entity.type
_entity.pdbx_description
1 polymer ?
#
loop_
_entity_poly.entity_id
_entity_poly.type
_entity_poly.pdbx_seq_one_letter_code
_entity_poly.pdbx_strand_id
1 'polypeptide(L)'
;MWKTSADAPVKTYKLATVTYGTVPAPFLANRTLKALADEEKAEFLDAADVICNDSYMDDILSGESTLESAKNLQTRLSQLLERGGFELHKWVSNSPELLKDLSASSYVFVWNFRMLQ
;
A
#
# COMPACT_ATOMS: atom_id res chain seq x y z
N MET A 1 -17.82 -21.54 14.77
CA MET A 1 -16.67 -22.28 15.33
C MET A 1 -16.44 -23.52 14.48
N TRP A 2 -15.34 -23.58 13.73
CA TRP A 2 -15.01 -24.75 12.91
C TRP A 2 -14.52 -25.88 13.82
N LYS A 3 -15.04 -27.09 13.62
CA LYS A 3 -14.59 -28.32 14.29
C LYS A 3 -14.29 -29.37 13.22
N THR A 4 -13.14 -30.03 13.32
CA THR A 4 -12.75 -31.11 12.39
C THR A 4 -13.53 -32.41 12.67
N SER A 5 -14.12 -32.57 13.86
CA SER A 5 -15.05 -33.63 14.24
C SER A 5 -15.91 -33.19 15.44
N ALA A 6 -17.04 -33.84 15.68
CA ALA A 6 -18.02 -33.45 16.72
C ALA A 6 -17.42 -33.38 18.14
N ASP A 7 -16.49 -34.28 18.45
CA ASP A 7 -15.86 -34.45 19.76
C ASP A 7 -14.51 -33.75 19.92
N ALA A 8 -14.01 -33.05 18.89
CA ALA A 8 -12.76 -32.32 19.00
C ALA A 8 -12.89 -31.11 19.95
N PRO A 9 -11.92 -30.87 20.85
CA PRO A 9 -11.91 -29.68 21.70
C PRO A 9 -11.83 -28.42 20.85
N VAL A 10 -12.57 -27.39 21.25
CA VAL A 10 -12.61 -26.10 20.54
C VAL A 10 -11.24 -25.44 20.63
N LYS A 11 -10.56 -25.29 19.49
CA LYS A 11 -9.31 -24.52 19.40
C LYS A 11 -9.63 -23.03 19.25
N THR A 12 -9.16 -22.23 20.19
CA THR A 12 -9.25 -20.77 20.12
C THR A 12 -7.92 -20.23 19.60
N TYR A 13 -7.96 -19.44 18.55
CA TYR A 13 -6.80 -18.76 18.01
C TYR A 13 -6.89 -17.27 18.33
N LYS A 14 -5.78 -16.67 18.76
CA LYS A 14 -5.65 -15.22 18.93
C LYS A 14 -4.76 -14.70 17.82
N LEU A 15 -5.24 -13.67 17.12
CA LEU A 15 -4.46 -12.97 16.11
C LEU A 15 -3.46 -12.04 16.82
N ALA A 16 -2.20 -12.14 16.45
CA ALA A 16 -1.12 -11.29 16.98
C ALA A 16 -0.87 -10.04 16.12
N THR A 17 -1.52 -9.96 14.95
CA THR A 17 -1.43 -8.84 14.01
C THR A 17 -2.77 -8.12 13.92
N VAL A 18 -2.71 -6.83 13.55
CA VAL A 18 -3.92 -6.06 13.24
C VAL A 18 -4.53 -6.65 11.98
N THR A 19 -5.66 -7.34 12.12
CA THR A 19 -6.32 -7.97 10.98
C THR A 19 -7.26 -7.01 10.27
N TYR A 20 -7.27 -7.16 8.94
CA TYR A 20 -8.28 -6.59 8.06
C TYR A 20 -9.69 -6.85 8.59
N GLY A 21 -10.58 -5.86 8.48
CA GLY A 21 -11.98 -5.96 8.92
C GLY A 21 -12.21 -5.63 10.41
N THR A 22 -11.17 -5.28 11.16
CA THR A 22 -11.37 -4.63 12.46
C THR A 22 -11.53 -3.12 12.26
N VAL A 23 -12.53 -2.51 12.91
CA VAL A 23 -12.84 -1.07 12.79
C VAL A 23 -11.60 -0.14 12.94
N PRO A 24 -10.63 -0.39 13.85
CA PRO A 24 -9.48 0.51 13.99
C PRO A 24 -8.33 0.23 13.04
N ALA A 25 -8.30 -0.90 12.32
CA ALA A 25 -7.18 -1.27 11.45
C ALA A 25 -6.77 -0.18 10.44
N PRO A 26 -7.67 0.40 9.62
CA PRO A 26 -7.28 1.40 8.64
C PRO A 26 -6.78 2.69 9.29
N PHE A 27 -7.31 3.04 10.47
CA PHE A 27 -6.86 4.20 11.22
C PHE A 27 -5.45 4.02 11.77
N LEU A 28 -5.14 2.84 12.31
CA LEU A 28 -3.80 2.53 12.82
C LEU A 28 -2.78 2.48 11.69
N ALA A 29 -3.10 1.85 10.56
CA ALA A 29 -2.24 1.80 9.38
C ALA A 29 -1.94 3.20 8.82
N ASN A 30 -2.96 4.04 8.65
CA ASN A 30 -2.76 5.41 8.19
C ASN A 30 -1.94 6.25 9.17
N ARG A 31 -2.15 6.07 10.48
CA ARG A 31 -1.35 6.78 11.49
C ARG A 31 0.12 6.36 11.45
N THR A 32 0.41 5.07 11.29
CA THR A 32 1.79 4.58 11.19
C THR A 32 2.48 5.11 9.93
N LEU A 33 1.77 5.14 8.79
CA LEU A 33 2.31 5.70 7.55
C LEU A 33 2.60 7.20 7.67
N LYS A 34 1.71 7.96 8.31
CA LYS A 34 1.92 9.40 8.55
C LYS A 34 3.09 9.67 9.49
N ALA A 35 3.22 8.89 10.57
CA ALA A 35 4.35 9.02 11.48
C ALA A 35 5.69 8.74 10.76
N LEU A 36 5.73 7.69 9.94
CA LEU A 36 6.90 7.38 9.09
C LEU A 36 7.21 8.52 8.11
N ALA A 37 6.18 9.06 7.45
CA ALA A 37 6.34 10.18 6.53
C ALA A 37 6.90 11.43 7.22
N ASP A 38 6.48 11.73 8.44
CA ASP A 38 6.99 12.86 9.23
C ASP A 38 8.46 12.66 9.66
N GLU A 39 8.84 11.44 10.07
CA GLU A 39 10.22 11.10 10.46
C GLU A 39 11.18 11.17 9.27
N GLU A 40 10.74 10.68 8.11
CA GLU A 40 11.56 10.59 6.89
C GLU A 40 11.43 11.83 5.97
N LYS A 41 10.63 12.82 6.38
CA LYS A 41 10.30 14.01 5.58
C LYS A 41 11.52 14.77 5.08
N ALA A 42 12.59 14.84 5.88
CA ALA A 42 13.80 15.59 5.54
C ALA A 42 14.51 15.03 4.29
N GLU A 43 14.45 13.72 4.07
CA GLU A 43 15.09 13.04 2.94
C GLU A 43 14.09 12.76 1.80
N PHE A 44 12.81 12.59 2.14
CA PHE A 44 11.75 12.17 1.23
C PHE A 44 10.56 13.13 1.15
N LEU A 45 10.81 14.44 0.96
CA LEU A 45 9.77 15.49 0.97
C LEU A 45 8.57 15.17 0.08
N ASP A 46 8.82 14.80 -1.18
CA ASP A 46 7.82 14.45 -2.19
C ASP A 46 7.02 13.19 -1.82
N ALA A 47 7.70 12.10 -1.45
CA ALA A 47 7.03 10.86 -1.05
C ALA A 47 6.25 11.01 0.27
N ALA A 48 6.77 11.79 1.22
CA ALA A 48 6.11 12.09 2.49
C ALA A 48 4.83 12.92 2.27
N ASP A 49 4.87 13.90 1.37
CA ASP A 49 3.69 14.70 1.03
C ASP A 49 2.63 13.84 0.33
N VAL A 50 3.03 12.91 -0.54
CA VAL A 50 2.12 11.93 -1.15
C VAL A 50 1.48 11.01 -0.10
N ILE A 51 2.26 10.46 0.84
CA ILE A 51 1.68 9.62 1.90
C ILE A 51 0.69 10.41 2.77
N CYS A 52 0.96 11.70 3.02
CA CYS A 52 0.08 12.53 3.83
C CYS A 52 -1.22 12.93 3.13
N ASN A 53 -1.17 13.20 1.82
CA ASN A 53 -2.26 13.84 1.06
C ASN A 53 -2.99 12.89 0.10
N ASP A 54 -2.28 11.88 -0.43
CA ASP A 54 -2.76 11.02 -1.52
C ASP A 54 -2.99 9.56 -1.07
N SER A 55 -2.95 9.30 0.24
CA SER A 55 -3.32 7.99 0.81
C SER A 55 -4.83 7.90 1.02
N TYR A 56 -5.42 6.83 0.51
CA TYR A 56 -6.81 6.46 0.76
C TYR A 56 -6.88 5.03 1.31
N MET A 57 -7.13 4.92 2.63
CA MET A 57 -7.09 3.65 3.36
C MET A 57 -5.77 2.91 3.18
N ASP A 58 -5.75 1.86 2.36
CA ASP A 58 -4.58 1.02 2.09
C ASP A 58 -3.97 1.29 0.71
N ASP A 59 -4.57 2.17 -0.09
CA ASP A 59 -4.14 2.53 -1.44
C ASP A 59 -3.47 3.92 -1.46
N ILE A 60 -2.44 4.09 -2.29
CA ILE A 60 -1.79 5.38 -2.55
C ILE A 60 -2.10 5.78 -3.99
N LEU A 61 -2.72 6.95 -4.17
CA LEU A 61 -3.24 7.42 -5.45
C LEU A 61 -2.61 8.76 -5.80
N SER A 62 -1.44 8.72 -6.42
CA SER A 62 -0.70 9.93 -6.81
C SER A 62 -0.42 9.97 -8.31
N GLY A 63 -0.11 11.16 -8.81
CA GLY A 63 0.13 11.40 -10.23
C GLY A 63 1.12 12.53 -10.47
N GLU A 64 1.84 12.44 -11.59
CA GLU A 64 2.90 13.37 -11.94
C GLU A 64 2.75 13.87 -13.38
N SER A 65 3.32 15.04 -13.66
CA SER A 65 3.21 15.71 -14.97
C SER A 65 4.09 15.12 -16.05
N THR A 66 5.16 14.41 -15.66
CA THR A 66 6.11 13.78 -16.59
C THR A 66 6.39 12.33 -16.17
N LEU A 67 6.76 11.49 -17.16
CA LEU A 67 7.11 10.10 -16.89
C LEU A 67 8.34 9.98 -15.98
N GLU A 68 9.34 10.86 -16.15
CA GLU A 68 10.57 10.85 -15.36
C GLU A 68 10.28 11.21 -13.90
N SER A 69 9.49 12.27 -13.67
CA SER A 69 9.01 12.64 -12.32
C SER A 69 8.23 11.49 -11.68
N ALA A 70 7.34 10.83 -12.43
CA ALA A 70 6.56 9.69 -11.94
C ALA A 70 7.44 8.51 -11.53
N LYS A 71 8.48 8.19 -12.32
CA LYS A 71 9.44 7.12 -11.99
C LYS A 71 10.26 7.44 -10.74
N ASN A 72 10.71 8.70 -10.63
CA ASN A 72 11.43 9.15 -9.44
C ASN A 72 10.54 9.07 -8.19
N LEU A 73 9.29 9.55 -8.28
CA LEU A 73 8.33 9.49 -7.19
C LEU A 73 8.04 8.04 -6.76
N GLN A 74 7.81 7.13 -7.72
CA GLN A 74 7.63 5.69 -7.45
C GLN A 74 8.82 5.09 -6.68
N THR A 75 10.04 5.43 -7.10
CA THR A 75 11.28 4.95 -6.46
C THR A 75 11.37 5.48 -5.04
N ARG A 76 11.10 6.77 -4.84
CA ARG A 76 11.19 7.45 -3.54
C ARG A 76 10.11 6.99 -2.56
N LEU A 77 8.90 6.73 -3.04
CA LEU A 77 7.83 6.10 -2.24
C LEU A 77 8.22 4.70 -1.79
N SER A 78 8.78 3.89 -2.69
CA SER A 78 9.22 2.54 -2.37
C SER A 78 10.32 2.56 -1.30
N GLN A 79 11.31 3.46 -1.44
CA GLN A 79 12.40 3.60 -0.47
C GLN A 79 11.92 4.10 0.90
N LEU A 80 11.01 5.09 0.95
CA LEU A 80 10.45 5.58 2.21
C LEU A 80 9.70 4.46 2.94
N LEU A 81 8.83 3.74 2.23
CA LEU A 81 8.05 2.67 2.82
C LEU A 81 8.89 1.47 3.25
N GLU A 82 9.97 1.16 2.52
CA GLU A 82 10.94 0.15 2.90
C GLU A 82 11.61 0.46 4.25
N ARG A 83 11.87 1.75 4.57
CA ARG A 83 12.37 2.15 5.90
C ARG A 83 11.39 1.82 7.02
N GLY A 84 10.09 1.90 6.74
CA GLY A 84 9.03 1.49 7.65
C GLY A 84 8.74 -0.02 7.66
N GLY A 85 9.45 -0.81 6.86
CA GLY A 85 9.20 -2.24 6.68
C GLY A 85 7.93 -2.55 5.87
N PHE A 86 7.43 -1.58 5.09
CA PHE A 86 6.30 -1.75 4.20
C PHE A 86 6.78 -2.00 2.77
N GLU A 87 6.21 -3.00 2.11
CA GLU A 87 6.48 -3.29 0.71
C GLU A 87 5.27 -2.90 -0.15
N LEU A 88 5.48 -2.03 -1.15
CA LEU A 88 4.44 -1.68 -2.10
C LEU A 88 4.26 -2.77 -3.16
N HIS A 89 3.03 -3.24 -3.28
CA HIS A 89 2.65 -4.23 -4.27
C HIS A 89 1.57 -3.67 -5.21
N LYS A 90 1.36 -4.37 -6.33
CA LYS A 90 0.21 -4.14 -7.23
C LYS A 90 0.19 -2.76 -7.88
N TRP A 91 1.32 -2.34 -8.46
CA TRP A 91 1.41 -1.05 -9.14
C TRP A 91 0.48 -0.97 -10.35
N VAL A 92 -0.23 0.16 -10.47
CA VAL A 92 -1.16 0.47 -11.56
C VAL A 92 -0.78 1.83 -12.13
N SER A 93 -0.77 1.94 -13.47
CA SER A 93 -0.49 3.21 -14.14
C SER A 93 -1.27 3.32 -15.45
N ASN A 94 -1.59 4.55 -15.83
CA ASN A 94 -2.10 4.89 -17.16
C ASN A 94 -0.99 4.88 -18.24
N SER A 95 0.28 4.87 -17.83
CA SER A 95 1.43 4.78 -18.72
C SER A 95 2.12 3.42 -18.54
N PRO A 96 2.08 2.53 -19.55
CA PRO A 96 2.77 1.24 -19.48
C PRO A 96 4.27 1.37 -19.24
N GLU A 97 4.88 2.48 -19.63
CA GLU A 97 6.31 2.74 -19.45
C GLU A 97 6.71 2.94 -17.99
N LEU A 98 5.77 3.33 -17.13
CA LEU A 98 5.99 3.44 -15.69
C LEU A 98 6.04 2.06 -15.02
N LEU A 99 5.45 1.05 -15.65
CA LEU A 99 5.39 -0.30 -15.09
C LEU A 99 6.54 -1.18 -15.54
N LYS A 100 7.18 -0.89 -16.69
CA LYS A 100 8.24 -1.71 -17.31
C LYS A 100 9.46 -1.93 -16.39
N ASP A 101 9.76 -0.97 -15.53
CA ASP A 101 10.94 -1.02 -14.66
C ASP A 101 10.69 -1.80 -13.35
N LEU A 102 9.44 -2.20 -13.10
CA LEU A 102 9.07 -3.01 -11.94
C LEU A 102 9.26 -4.50 -12.24
N SER A 103 9.76 -5.24 -11.25
CA SER A 103 9.96 -6.69 -11.39
C SER A 103 8.62 -7.42 -11.65
N ALA A 104 8.67 -8.51 -12.43
CA ALA A 104 7.51 -9.30 -12.87
C ALA A 104 6.56 -9.76 -11.75
N SER A 105 6.99 -9.75 -10.49
CA SER A 105 6.18 -10.18 -9.34
C SER A 105 5.24 -9.09 -8.79
N SER A 106 5.41 -7.82 -9.20
CA SER A 106 4.67 -6.67 -8.61
C SER A 106 3.55 -6.13 -9.49
N TYR A 107 3.31 -6.72 -10.67
CA TYR A 107 2.24 -6.31 -11.58
C TYR A 107 0.88 -6.79 -11.07
N VAL A 108 -0.10 -5.89 -11.05
CA VAL A 108 -1.51 -6.29 -11.13
C VAL A 108 -2.02 -5.92 -12.50
N PHE A 109 -2.43 -6.95 -13.25
CA PHE A 109 -3.28 -6.78 -14.42
C PHE A 109 -4.61 -6.21 -13.96
N VAL A 110 -4.74 -4.88 -14.01
CA VAL A 110 -6.02 -4.20 -13.78
C VAL A 110 -6.86 -4.40 -15.03
N TRP A 111 -7.96 -5.13 -14.88
CA TRP A 111 -9.04 -5.12 -15.85
C TRP A 111 -9.62 -3.70 -15.90
N ASN A 112 -9.68 -3.14 -17.11
CA ASN A 112 -10.34 -1.86 -17.43
C ASN A 112 -11.63 -1.66 -16.61
N PHE A 113 -11.64 -0.64 -15.76
CA PHE A 113 -12.89 -0.09 -15.25
C PHE A 113 -13.54 0.67 -16.41
N ARG A 114 -14.50 0.02 -17.09
CA ARG A 114 -15.45 0.72 -17.95
C ARG A 114 -16.16 1.77 -17.10
N MET A 115 -16.12 3.02 -17.55
CA MET A 115 -17.07 4.05 -17.12
C MET A 115 -18.49 3.46 -17.20
N LEU A 116 -19.18 3.42 -16.06
CA LEU A 116 -20.63 3.43 -16.07
C LEU A 116 -21.05 4.90 -16.08
N GLN A 117 -21.44 5.35 -17.28
CA GLN A 117 -22.63 6.19 -17.38
C GLN A 117 -23.84 5.39 -16.93
#